data_AF-A0A8T3QKT7-F1
#
_entry.id   AF-A0A8T3QKT7-F1
#
_cell.length_a   1.000
_cell.length_b   1.000
_cell.length_c   1.000
_cell.angle_alpha   90.00
_cell.angle_beta   90.00
_cell.angle_gamma   90.00
#
_symmetry.space_group_name_H-M   'P 1'
#
loop_
_entity.id
_entity.type
_entity.pdbx_description
1 polymer ?
#
loop_
_entity_poly.entity_id
_entity_poly.type
_entity_poly.pdbx_seq_one_letter_code
_entity_poly.pdbx_strand_id
1 'polypeptide(L)'
;MTDTRVSPESSATGGAPIDRAEAAAGAPVASAPAPSGTPAGSPTLPLKIHAERAARTLAIDWADGHATLYDFTALRWLCPCAYCRGEAGLPGWLDSAPTLTDEQTRMTDIHLVGNYAVSPHWGDGHSTGFYTYNLLRDRCPCPECTARRGQSGRHHEDLHGARPQVGPQPGTGATKPPSPATGDPHAGHQHD
;
A
#
# COMPACT_ATOMS: atom_id res chain seq x y z
N MET A 1 7.76 -61.11 -57.73
CA MET A 1 6.91 -61.35 -56.53
C MET A 1 6.35 -60.00 -56.11
N THR A 2 5.03 -59.94 -55.96
CA THR A 2 4.19 -58.92 -55.29
C THR A 2 4.78 -58.54 -53.90
N ASP A 3 4.59 -57.35 -53.30
CA ASP A 3 4.04 -56.04 -53.68
C ASP A 3 4.13 -55.05 -52.48
N THR A 4 3.83 -53.75 -52.67
CA THR A 4 3.43 -52.76 -51.64
C THR A 4 4.58 -52.22 -50.76
N ARG A 5 4.64 -50.96 -50.26
CA ARG A 5 3.64 -49.89 -49.99
C ARG A 5 4.33 -48.51 -50.21
N VAL A 6 3.87 -47.63 -51.11
CA VAL A 6 2.93 -46.49 -50.89
C VAL A 6 3.33 -45.50 -49.77
N SER A 7 3.73 -44.27 -50.19
CA SER A 7 3.35 -42.90 -49.77
C SER A 7 2.84 -42.59 -48.33
N PRO A 8 3.02 -41.34 -47.80
CA PRO A 8 2.86 -40.09 -48.57
C PRO A 8 3.79 -38.89 -48.28
N GLU A 9 3.64 -37.91 -49.17
CA GLU A 9 4.08 -36.52 -49.12
C GLU A 9 3.28 -35.63 -48.13
N SER A 10 3.91 -34.52 -47.68
CA SER A 10 3.35 -33.14 -47.74
C SER A 10 3.93 -32.22 -46.65
N SER A 11 4.24 -30.98 -47.03
CA SER A 11 4.49 -29.86 -46.11
C SER A 11 3.52 -28.73 -46.42
N ALA A 12 2.77 -28.22 -45.43
CA ALA A 12 2.15 -26.89 -45.48
C ALA A 12 1.57 -26.43 -44.13
N THR A 13 1.60 -25.11 -43.91
CA THR A 13 0.64 -24.32 -43.13
C THR A 13 0.33 -24.74 -41.68
N GLY A 14 1.14 -24.25 -40.74
CA GLY A 14 0.72 -23.99 -39.36
C GLY A 14 0.58 -22.48 -39.14
N GLY A 15 -0.63 -21.92 -39.28
CA GLY A 15 -0.85 -20.47 -39.19
C GLY A 15 -2.32 -20.08 -39.03
N ALA A 16 -2.74 -19.86 -37.79
CA ALA A 16 -4.00 -19.23 -37.39
C ALA A 16 -3.73 -18.38 -36.13
N PRO A 17 -4.48 -17.30 -35.88
CA PRO A 17 -4.09 -16.29 -34.89
C PRO A 17 -4.27 -16.75 -33.44
N ILE A 18 -3.46 -16.17 -32.54
CA ILE A 18 -3.80 -16.09 -31.13
C ILE A 18 -4.86 -15.00 -30.94
N ASP A 19 -6.11 -15.42 -30.72
CA ASP A 19 -7.20 -14.47 -30.52
C ASP A 19 -6.98 -13.58 -29.30
N ARG A 20 -7.25 -12.28 -29.50
CA ARG A 20 -7.08 -11.23 -28.50
C ARG A 20 -8.17 -11.34 -27.45
N ALA A 21 -7.91 -12.10 -26.38
CA ALA A 21 -8.80 -12.17 -25.23
C ALA A 21 -9.06 -10.76 -24.67
N GLU A 22 -10.30 -10.28 -24.80
CA GLU A 22 -10.68 -8.96 -24.33
C GLU A 22 -10.78 -8.90 -22.80
N ALA A 23 -10.61 -7.70 -22.25
CA ALA A 23 -10.69 -7.46 -20.81
C ALA A 23 -12.13 -7.64 -20.32
N ALA A 24 -12.41 -8.77 -19.66
CA ALA A 24 -13.64 -8.97 -18.92
C ALA A 24 -13.71 -7.99 -17.75
N ALA A 25 -14.44 -6.89 -17.92
CA ALA A 25 -14.69 -5.92 -16.86
C ALA A 25 -15.42 -6.60 -15.70
N GLY A 26 -14.84 -6.52 -14.49
CA GLY A 26 -15.41 -7.14 -13.29
C GLY A 26 -16.80 -6.59 -12.99
N ALA A 27 -17.78 -7.49 -12.86
CA ALA A 27 -19.13 -7.12 -12.44
C ALA A 27 -19.09 -6.48 -11.02
N PRO A 28 -19.93 -5.47 -10.74
CA PRO A 28 -19.91 -4.80 -9.45
C PRO A 28 -20.32 -5.77 -8.34
N VAL A 29 -19.44 -6.00 -7.36
CA VAL A 29 -19.81 -6.75 -6.16
C VAL A 29 -20.87 -5.93 -5.43
N ALA A 30 -22.08 -6.47 -5.29
CA ALA A 30 -23.18 -5.75 -4.68
C ALA A 30 -22.89 -5.56 -3.19
N SER A 31 -22.58 -4.32 -2.79
CA SER A 31 -22.39 -3.98 -1.38
C SER A 31 -23.70 -4.23 -0.64
N ALA A 32 -23.71 -5.20 0.27
CA ALA A 32 -24.89 -5.51 1.08
C ALA A 32 -25.29 -4.27 1.92
N PRO A 33 -26.59 -3.98 2.08
CA PRO A 33 -27.04 -2.85 2.87
C PRO A 33 -26.70 -3.07 4.36
N ALA A 34 -26.07 -2.08 4.98
CA ALA A 34 -25.74 -2.14 6.40
C ALA A 34 -27.02 -2.14 7.28
N PRO A 35 -27.09 -2.96 8.33
CA PRO A 35 -28.25 -3.00 9.23
C PRO A 35 -28.35 -1.69 10.02
N SER A 36 -29.50 -1.01 9.92
CA SER A 36 -29.70 0.36 10.44
C SER A 36 -29.92 0.47 11.96
N GLY A 37 -29.29 -0.39 12.77
CA GLY A 37 -29.35 -0.34 14.23
C GLY A 37 -27.94 -0.18 14.81
N THR A 38 -27.73 0.80 15.69
CA THR A 38 -26.41 1.13 16.26
C THR A 38 -25.78 -0.09 16.96
N PRO A 39 -24.69 -0.65 16.42
CA PRO A 39 -24.06 -1.85 16.98
C PRO A 39 -23.06 -1.48 18.06
N ALA A 40 -23.27 -1.96 19.29
CA ALA A 40 -22.53 -1.53 20.47
C ALA A 40 -21.13 -2.19 20.67
N GLY A 41 -20.52 -2.71 19.60
CA GLY A 41 -19.22 -3.38 19.64
C GLY A 41 -18.02 -2.44 19.40
N SER A 42 -16.81 -2.95 19.62
CA SER A 42 -15.58 -2.21 19.37
C SER A 42 -15.24 -2.17 17.86
N PRO A 43 -14.96 -1.01 17.26
CA PRO A 43 -14.75 -0.88 15.81
C PRO A 43 -13.47 -1.55 15.29
N THR A 44 -12.55 -1.93 16.18
CA THR A 44 -11.26 -2.59 15.84
C THR A 44 -11.16 -4.00 16.43
N LEU A 45 -12.28 -4.59 16.88
CA LEU A 45 -12.37 -5.99 17.26
C LEU A 45 -12.96 -6.79 16.07
N PRO A 46 -12.18 -7.61 15.36
CA PRO A 46 -12.72 -8.47 14.31
C PRO A 46 -13.43 -9.68 14.96
N LEU A 47 -14.64 -10.00 14.46
CA LEU A 47 -15.35 -11.23 14.79
C LEU A 47 -14.99 -12.37 13.85
N LYS A 48 -14.65 -12.05 12.59
CA LYS A 48 -14.25 -13.01 11.57
C LYS A 48 -13.28 -12.35 10.59
N ILE A 49 -12.27 -13.11 10.17
CA ILE A 49 -11.30 -12.74 9.13
C ILE A 49 -11.28 -13.89 8.13
N HIS A 50 -11.38 -13.59 6.83
CA HIS A 50 -11.42 -14.60 5.79
C HIS A 50 -10.67 -14.12 4.54
N ALA A 51 -9.59 -14.81 4.18
CA ALA A 51 -8.85 -14.59 2.95
C ALA A 51 -9.32 -15.58 1.87
N GLU A 52 -10.09 -15.10 0.91
CA GLU A 52 -10.44 -15.85 -0.30
C GLU A 52 -9.34 -15.60 -1.36
N ARG A 53 -8.39 -16.52 -1.42
CA ARG A 53 -7.21 -16.42 -2.29
C ARG A 53 -7.55 -16.53 -3.78
N ALA A 54 -8.61 -17.23 -4.16
CA ALA A 54 -9.03 -17.35 -5.56
C ALA A 54 -9.65 -16.04 -6.09
N ALA A 55 -10.46 -15.36 -5.27
CA ALA A 55 -10.98 -14.02 -5.58
C ALA A 55 -9.98 -12.89 -5.28
N ARG A 56 -8.84 -13.21 -4.63
CA ARG A 56 -7.80 -12.28 -4.18
C ARG A 56 -8.32 -11.22 -3.22
N THR A 57 -9.17 -11.62 -2.26
CA THR A 57 -9.81 -10.70 -1.30
C THR A 57 -9.65 -11.12 0.16
N LEU A 58 -9.48 -10.14 1.04
CA LEU A 58 -9.54 -10.29 2.50
C LEU A 58 -10.81 -9.61 3.02
N ALA A 59 -11.74 -10.40 3.55
CA ALA A 59 -12.95 -9.93 4.24
C ALA A 59 -12.75 -9.93 5.75
N ILE A 60 -13.24 -8.89 6.43
CA ILE A 60 -13.24 -8.75 7.89
C ILE A 60 -14.63 -8.29 8.34
N ASP A 61 -15.25 -9.08 9.20
CA ASP A 61 -16.51 -8.75 9.88
C ASP A 61 -16.18 -8.21 11.28
N TRP A 62 -16.61 -6.98 11.61
CA TRP A 62 -16.24 -6.29 12.86
C TRP A 62 -17.33 -6.38 13.95
N ALA A 63 -16.94 -6.21 15.22
CA ALA A 63 -17.87 -6.28 16.35
C ALA A 63 -18.92 -5.16 16.38
N ASP A 64 -18.63 -4.01 15.75
CA ASP A 64 -19.58 -2.93 15.49
C ASP A 64 -20.33 -3.11 14.15
N GLY A 65 -20.58 -4.35 13.73
CA GLY A 65 -21.43 -4.68 12.57
C GLY A 65 -20.95 -4.19 11.20
N HIS A 66 -19.83 -3.47 11.14
CA HIS A 66 -19.19 -3.04 9.91
C HIS A 66 -18.55 -4.24 9.20
N ALA A 67 -18.46 -4.19 7.88
CA ALA A 67 -17.72 -5.14 7.08
C ALA A 67 -16.66 -4.40 6.24
N THR A 68 -15.45 -4.93 6.23
CA THR A 68 -14.34 -4.44 5.39
C THR A 68 -13.96 -5.51 4.38
N LEU A 69 -13.96 -5.15 3.10
CA LEU A 69 -13.43 -5.97 2.03
C LEU A 69 -12.21 -5.26 1.42
N TYR A 70 -11.07 -5.94 1.42
CA TYR A 70 -9.88 -5.55 0.68
C TYR A 70 -9.69 -6.49 -0.51
N ASP A 71 -9.32 -5.96 -1.67
CA ASP A 71 -8.54 -6.73 -2.63
C ASP A 71 -7.07 -6.80 -2.17
N PHE A 72 -6.34 -7.82 -2.62
CA PHE A 72 -4.95 -8.04 -2.23
C PHE A 72 -3.98 -6.96 -2.72
N THR A 73 -4.32 -6.19 -3.76
CA THR A 73 -3.46 -5.11 -4.25
C THR A 73 -3.57 -3.90 -3.34
N ALA A 74 -4.79 -3.46 -3.02
CA ALA A 74 -5.04 -2.41 -2.02
C ALA A 74 -4.47 -2.80 -0.65
N LEU A 75 -4.57 -4.07 -0.25
CA LEU A 75 -3.92 -4.56 0.98
C LEU A 75 -2.40 -4.46 0.89
N ARG A 76 -1.76 -4.87 -0.22
CA ARG A 76 -0.30 -4.80 -0.38
C ARG A 76 0.25 -3.37 -0.30
N TRP A 77 -0.51 -2.37 -0.79
CA TRP A 77 -0.19 -0.95 -0.65
C TRP A 77 -0.26 -0.44 0.81
N LEU A 78 -0.94 -1.15 1.71
CA LEU A 78 -1.00 -0.84 3.14
C LEU A 78 0.11 -1.52 3.97
N CYS A 79 1.03 -2.26 3.35
CA CYS A 79 2.07 -3.01 4.06
C CYS A 79 2.88 -2.09 5.00
N PRO A 80 2.82 -2.28 6.34
CA PRO A 80 3.32 -1.30 7.30
C PRO A 80 4.80 -1.49 7.69
N CYS A 81 5.53 -2.44 7.09
CA CYS A 81 6.91 -2.72 7.46
C CYS A 81 7.88 -1.61 6.98
N ALA A 82 9.04 -1.51 7.63
CA ALA A 82 10.08 -0.53 7.32
C ALA A 82 10.52 -0.54 5.85
N TYR A 83 10.62 -1.72 5.22
CA TYR A 83 10.93 -1.81 3.79
C TYR A 83 9.87 -1.13 2.90
N CYS A 84 8.59 -1.25 3.26
CA CYS A 84 7.48 -0.71 2.46
C CYS A 84 7.15 0.76 2.77
N ARG A 85 7.27 1.18 4.05
CA ARG A 85 6.88 2.53 4.53
C ARG A 85 8.04 3.45 4.90
N GLY A 86 9.26 2.93 4.91
CA GLY A 86 10.44 3.62 5.41
C GLY A 86 10.54 3.56 6.94
N GLU A 87 11.71 3.95 7.45
CA GLU A 87 11.98 4.13 8.87
C GLU A 87 13.06 5.21 9.06
N ALA A 88 13.22 5.71 10.30
CA ALA A 88 14.20 6.75 10.64
C ALA A 88 14.18 8.04 9.77
N GLY A 89 13.06 8.32 9.10
CA GLY A 89 12.91 9.48 8.19
C GLY A 89 13.31 9.21 6.73
N LEU A 90 13.75 7.99 6.40
CA LEU A 90 13.96 7.55 5.01
C LEU A 90 12.63 7.10 4.39
N PRO A 91 12.42 7.29 3.07
CA PRO A 91 11.23 6.81 2.36
C PRO A 91 11.23 5.28 2.21
N GLY A 92 10.04 4.68 2.14
CA GLY A 92 9.87 3.26 1.86
C GLY A 92 9.86 2.94 0.37
N TRP A 93 10.00 1.66 0.04
CA TRP A 93 9.91 1.18 -1.35
C TRP A 93 8.58 1.55 -2.03
N LEU A 94 7.45 1.52 -1.31
CA LEU A 94 6.15 1.91 -1.87
C LEU A 94 6.04 3.42 -2.16
N ASP A 95 6.81 4.26 -1.47
CA ASP A 95 6.79 5.71 -1.70
C ASP A 95 7.47 6.09 -3.04
N SER A 96 8.15 5.14 -3.70
CA SER A 96 8.61 5.27 -5.10
C SER A 96 7.51 5.04 -6.16
N ALA A 97 6.27 4.80 -5.72
CA ALA A 97 5.11 4.45 -6.56
C ALA A 97 5.37 3.27 -7.55
N PRO A 98 5.90 2.12 -7.09
CA PRO A 98 6.22 0.99 -7.96
C PRO A 98 4.97 0.35 -8.58
N THR A 99 5.10 -0.18 -9.79
CA THR A 99 4.11 -1.14 -10.32
C THR A 99 4.29 -2.47 -9.61
N LEU A 100 3.27 -2.91 -8.87
CA LEU A 100 3.31 -4.19 -8.14
C LEU A 100 3.19 -5.38 -9.10
N THR A 101 3.98 -6.42 -8.89
CA THR A 101 3.88 -7.68 -9.65
C THR A 101 2.76 -8.59 -9.12
N ASP A 102 2.43 -9.64 -9.87
CA ASP A 102 1.49 -10.68 -9.39
C ASP A 102 1.98 -11.31 -8.08
N GLU A 103 3.25 -11.71 -8.02
CA GLU A 103 3.88 -12.31 -6.84
C GLU A 103 3.79 -11.40 -5.60
N GLN A 104 4.05 -10.10 -5.79
CA GLN A 104 3.95 -9.10 -4.72
C GLN A 104 2.51 -8.92 -4.20
N THR A 105 1.50 -9.30 -4.99
CA THR A 105 0.07 -9.12 -4.70
C THR A 105 -0.68 -10.45 -4.58
N ARG A 106 0.03 -11.58 -4.53
CA ARG A 106 -0.53 -12.93 -4.33
C ARG A 106 -0.29 -13.37 -2.89
N MET A 107 -1.33 -13.34 -2.07
CA MET A 107 -1.26 -13.84 -0.69
C MET A 107 -1.18 -15.37 -0.70
N THR A 108 -0.10 -15.91 -0.15
CA THR A 108 0.12 -17.36 0.00
C THR A 108 -0.50 -17.87 1.29
N ASP A 109 -0.25 -17.18 2.40
CA ASP A 109 -0.80 -17.49 3.72
C ASP A 109 -1.14 -16.23 4.54
N ILE A 110 -1.83 -16.40 5.67
CA ILE A 110 -2.12 -15.31 6.61
C ILE A 110 -2.19 -15.82 8.05
N HIS A 111 -1.43 -15.20 8.95
CA HIS A 111 -1.39 -15.56 10.35
C HIS A 111 -2.02 -14.47 11.24
N LEU A 112 -2.60 -14.87 12.38
CA LEU A 112 -2.98 -13.92 13.44
C LEU A 112 -1.74 -13.58 14.28
N VAL A 113 -1.57 -12.30 14.61
CA VAL A 113 -0.47 -11.82 15.46
C VAL A 113 -1.06 -11.33 16.78
N GLY A 114 -1.01 -12.21 17.79
CA GLY A 114 -1.69 -12.00 19.07
C GLY A 114 -3.19 -11.75 18.86
N ASN A 115 -3.69 -10.67 19.47
CA ASN A 115 -5.07 -10.21 19.29
C ASN A 115 -5.12 -8.75 18.79
N TYR A 116 -4.18 -8.34 17.93
CA TYR A 116 -4.05 -6.95 17.48
C TYR A 116 -3.74 -6.74 15.98
N ALA A 117 -3.27 -7.77 15.27
CA ALA A 117 -2.88 -7.66 13.86
C ALA A 117 -2.99 -9.01 13.11
N VAL A 118 -2.92 -8.94 11.77
CA VAL A 118 -2.62 -10.08 10.89
C VAL A 118 -1.28 -9.91 10.20
N SER A 119 -0.64 -11.03 9.84
CA SER A 119 0.57 -11.10 9.04
C SER A 119 0.33 -11.92 7.77
N PRO A 120 -0.04 -11.28 6.65
CA PRO A 120 -0.10 -11.91 5.34
C PRO A 120 1.30 -12.23 4.82
N HIS A 121 1.45 -13.43 4.26
CA HIS A 121 2.61 -13.85 3.50
C HIS A 121 2.31 -13.72 2.00
N TRP A 122 3.29 -13.26 1.23
CA TRP A 122 3.16 -12.92 -0.18
C TRP A 122 4.02 -13.83 -1.07
N GLY A 123 3.70 -13.89 -2.37
CA GLY A 123 4.39 -14.73 -3.35
C GLY A 123 5.84 -14.29 -3.64
N ASP A 124 6.14 -13.00 -3.47
CA ASP A 124 7.50 -12.43 -3.45
C ASP A 124 8.32 -12.83 -2.20
N GLY A 125 7.76 -13.65 -1.30
CA GLY A 125 8.37 -14.07 -0.04
C GLY A 125 8.24 -13.03 1.08
N HIS A 126 7.55 -11.91 0.86
CA HIS A 126 7.40 -10.86 1.86
C HIS A 126 6.45 -11.30 2.98
N SER A 127 6.83 -11.07 4.24
CA SER A 127 6.12 -11.60 5.42
C SER A 127 6.22 -10.71 6.67
N THR A 128 6.91 -9.57 6.60
CA THR A 128 7.25 -8.72 7.75
C THR A 128 6.26 -7.60 8.04
N GLY A 129 5.10 -7.59 7.36
CA GLY A 129 4.06 -6.57 7.53
C GLY A 129 2.98 -7.01 8.52
N PHE A 130 2.97 -6.43 9.72
CA PHE A 130 1.93 -6.66 10.73
C PHE A 130 0.80 -5.64 10.60
N TYR A 131 -0.27 -6.03 9.90
CA TYR A 131 -1.42 -5.17 9.62
C TYR A 131 -2.31 -5.11 10.85
N THR A 132 -2.17 -4.05 11.65
CA THR A 132 -2.96 -3.88 12.87
C THR A 132 -4.44 -3.72 12.56
N TYR A 133 -5.31 -4.17 13.47
CA TYR A 133 -6.76 -4.03 13.32
C TYR A 133 -7.18 -2.55 13.25
N ASN A 134 -6.46 -1.66 13.94
CA ASN A 134 -6.62 -0.21 13.80
C ASN A 134 -6.29 0.23 12.36
N LEU A 135 -5.11 -0.13 11.82
CA LEU A 135 -4.73 0.20 10.44
C LEU A 135 -5.76 -0.29 9.41
N LEU A 136 -6.23 -1.54 9.56
CA LEU A 136 -7.21 -2.16 8.67
C LEU A 136 -8.61 -1.53 8.80
N ARG A 137 -8.95 -0.94 9.95
CA ARG A 137 -10.20 -0.20 10.10
C ARG A 137 -10.06 1.23 9.57
N ASP A 138 -9.01 1.94 9.96
CA ASP A 138 -8.70 3.31 9.54
C ASP A 138 -8.55 3.42 8.02
N ARG A 139 -8.05 2.36 7.36
CA ARG A 139 -7.83 2.30 5.91
C ARG A 139 -8.88 1.47 5.17
N CYS A 140 -10.01 1.14 5.79
CA CYS A 140 -11.12 0.43 5.12
C CYS A 140 -11.51 1.16 3.82
N PRO A 141 -11.52 0.50 2.64
CA PRO A 141 -11.65 1.18 1.36
C PRO A 141 -13.09 1.54 0.98
N CYS A 142 -14.10 1.10 1.75
CA CYS A 142 -15.50 1.27 1.41
C CYS A 142 -15.90 2.76 1.24
N PRO A 143 -16.94 3.07 0.44
CA PRO A 143 -17.30 4.45 0.12
C PRO A 143 -17.56 5.34 1.34
N GLU A 144 -18.18 4.80 2.38
CA GLU A 144 -18.48 5.50 3.64
C GLU A 144 -17.20 5.92 4.39
N CYS A 145 -16.28 4.98 4.62
CA CYS A 145 -14.99 5.25 5.26
C CYS A 145 -14.12 6.22 4.43
N THR A 146 -14.14 6.08 3.10
CA THR A 146 -13.43 6.96 2.18
C THR A 146 -14.01 8.38 2.19
N ALA A 147 -15.34 8.54 2.16
CA ALA A 147 -16.00 9.83 2.25
C ALA A 147 -15.72 10.52 3.60
N ARG A 148 -15.79 9.78 4.72
CA ARG A 148 -15.48 10.28 6.07
C ARG A 148 -14.04 10.82 6.16
N ARG A 149 -13.04 10.04 5.72
CA ARG A 149 -11.63 10.51 5.67
C ARG A 149 -11.48 11.77 4.83
N GLY A 150 -12.14 11.83 3.67
CA GLY A 150 -12.13 13.01 2.79
C GLY A 150 -12.85 14.23 3.37
N GLN A 151 -13.73 14.08 4.37
CA GLN A 151 -14.33 15.20 5.10
C GLN A 151 -13.38 15.71 6.19
N SER A 152 -12.76 14.81 6.95
CA SER A 152 -11.81 15.16 8.03
C SER A 152 -10.62 16.01 7.54
N GLY A 153 -10.13 15.78 6.32
CA GLY A 153 -9.08 16.61 5.72
C GLY A 153 -9.52 18.07 5.51
N ARG A 154 -10.66 18.26 4.83
CA ARG A 154 -11.20 19.60 4.50
C ARG A 154 -11.49 20.45 5.75
N HIS A 155 -12.05 19.85 6.79
CA HIS A 155 -12.30 20.55 8.05
C HIS A 155 -11.04 21.09 8.75
N HIS A 156 -9.86 20.50 8.48
CA HIS A 156 -8.59 21.04 8.99
C HIS A 156 -8.14 22.31 8.24
N GLU A 157 -8.44 22.39 6.95
CA GLU A 157 -8.13 23.54 6.08
C GLU A 157 -9.02 24.74 6.45
N ASP A 158 -10.33 24.52 6.60
CA ASP A 158 -11.31 25.55 6.98
C ASP A 158 -10.93 26.25 8.31
N LEU A 159 -10.50 25.48 9.31
CA LEU A 159 -10.14 26.00 10.64
C LEU A 159 -8.84 26.83 10.65
N HIS A 160 -7.96 26.67 9.66
CA HIS A 160 -6.72 27.46 9.55
C HIS A 160 -6.90 28.80 8.80
N GLY A 161 -8.09 29.10 8.28
CA GLY A 161 -8.38 30.35 7.58
C GLY A 161 -8.29 31.61 8.46
N ALA A 162 -8.44 31.48 9.77
CA ALA A 162 -8.47 32.60 10.71
C ALA A 162 -7.08 33.05 11.20
N ARG A 163 -6.18 33.43 10.28
CA ARG A 163 -4.89 34.06 10.66
C ARG A 163 -5.11 35.44 11.28
N PRO A 164 -4.76 35.69 12.57
CA PRO A 164 -4.77 37.04 13.10
C PRO A 164 -3.71 37.89 12.37
N GLN A 165 -4.07 39.11 11.98
CA GLN A 165 -3.18 40.05 11.30
C GLN A 165 -2.15 40.59 12.30
N VAL A 166 -1.00 39.94 12.41
CA VAL A 166 0.09 40.42 13.28
C VAL A 166 0.69 41.70 12.69
N GLY A 167 0.52 42.82 13.41
CA GLY A 167 1.08 44.10 13.01
C GLY A 167 2.62 44.10 13.03
N PRO A 168 3.27 44.95 12.22
CA PRO A 168 4.72 44.97 12.08
C PRO A 168 5.41 45.26 13.42
N GLN A 169 6.28 44.34 13.84
CA GLN A 169 7.14 44.55 15.01
C GLN A 169 8.34 45.45 14.64
N PRO A 170 8.73 46.42 15.49
CA PRO A 170 9.95 47.20 15.27
C PRO A 170 11.19 46.32 15.45
N GLY A 171 12.13 46.41 14.50
CA GLY A 171 13.31 45.52 14.47
C GLY A 171 14.35 45.87 15.54
N THR A 172 14.79 44.87 16.30
CA THR A 172 15.99 44.93 17.14
C THR A 172 17.22 44.49 16.34
N GLY A 173 18.27 45.31 16.34
CA GLY A 173 19.50 45.02 15.59
C GLY A 173 20.37 43.98 16.28
N ALA A 174 20.66 42.86 15.59
CA ALA A 174 21.61 41.85 16.04
C ALA A 174 22.97 42.04 15.34
N THR A 175 24.04 42.25 16.11
CA THR A 175 25.40 42.43 15.58
C THR A 175 26.04 41.09 15.23
N LYS A 176 26.59 41.01 14.01
CA LYS A 176 27.27 39.80 13.48
C LYS A 176 28.65 39.61 14.13
N PRO A 177 28.99 38.44 14.70
CA PRO A 177 30.35 38.12 15.11
C PRO A 177 31.27 37.84 13.89
N PRO A 178 32.58 38.16 13.96
CA PRO A 178 33.51 37.94 12.86
C PRO A 178 33.89 36.47 12.67
N SER A 179 34.19 36.08 11.43
CA SER A 179 34.71 34.75 11.08
C SER A 179 36.22 34.65 11.33
N PRO A 180 36.76 33.48 11.74
CA PRO A 180 38.20 33.24 11.76
C PRO A 180 38.75 33.17 10.33
N ALA A 181 40.01 33.57 10.14
CA ALA A 181 40.67 33.60 8.84
C ALA A 181 41.34 32.26 8.48
N THR A 182 41.37 31.93 7.19
CA THR A 182 42.16 30.84 6.62
C THR A 182 43.62 31.27 6.46
N GLY A 183 44.58 30.37 6.74
CA GLY A 183 46.01 30.61 6.51
C GLY A 183 46.78 29.30 6.34
N ASP A 184 47.49 29.17 5.22
CA ASP A 184 48.14 27.95 4.69
C ASP A 184 48.91 28.31 3.39
N PRO A 185 50.08 27.74 3.04
CA PRO A 185 51.11 27.03 3.83
C PRO A 185 52.52 27.66 3.65
N HIS A 186 53.58 26.93 4.05
CA HIS A 186 54.77 26.57 3.22
C HIS A 186 56.15 26.68 3.93
N ALA A 187 57.00 25.65 3.75
CA ALA A 187 58.40 25.50 4.20
C ALA A 187 58.69 25.47 5.73
N GLY A 188 59.73 24.76 6.22
CA GLY A 188 60.52 23.73 5.55
C GLY A 188 61.79 23.25 6.29
N HIS A 189 62.19 22.00 5.99
CA HIS A 189 63.56 21.46 5.95
C HIS A 189 64.40 21.25 7.23
N GLN A 190 65.26 20.21 7.13
CA GLN A 190 66.39 19.81 7.99
C GLN A 190 66.13 19.20 9.39
N HIS A 191 66.62 17.96 9.52
CA HIS A 191 67.16 17.34 10.73
C HIS A 191 68.45 16.62 10.33
N ASP A 192 69.41 16.54 11.26
CA ASP A 192 70.65 15.74 11.21
C ASP A 192 70.44 14.46 12.03
#